data_AF-A0A9E5FR17-F1
#
_entry.id   AF-A0A9E5FR17-F1
#
_cell.length_a   1.000
_cell.length_b   1.000
_cell.length_c   1.000
_cell.angle_alpha   90.00
_cell.angle_beta   90.00
_cell.angle_gamma   90.00
#
_symmetry.space_group_name_H-M   'P 1'
#
loop_
_entity.id
_entity.type
_entity.pdbx_description
1 polymer ?
#
loop_
_entity_poly.entity_id
_entity_poly.type
_entity_poly.pdbx_seq_one_letter_code
_entity_poly.pdbx_strand_id
1 'polypeptide(L)'
;MAKTQKSTATETNETAAKAKGPTALTKISAASVFGKIKVAMIPEDGELPIMRVAGIASGVKRGQSTYGDWASLTGQMAATNLATGEIFVGSNAFVPAAMGDALIGALEAAQKEDANATLKFSLDVSVKRSPRNPDEKYEYIIRPVIESDVKNEAMLLLSL
;
A
#
# COMPACT_ATOMS: atom_id res chain seq x y z
N MET A 1 -27.56 -46.00 -27.11
CA MET A 1 -28.36 -45.51 -25.97
C MET A 1 -27.36 -45.04 -24.91
N ALA A 2 -26.83 -43.82 -24.97
CA ALA A 2 -27.41 -42.53 -24.59
C ALA A 2 -27.45 -42.28 -23.06
N LYS A 3 -26.80 -41.17 -22.66
CA LYS A 3 -26.81 -40.39 -21.40
C LYS A 3 -25.72 -40.77 -20.38
N THR A 4 -24.62 -40.04 -20.17
CA THR A 4 -24.34 -38.58 -19.99
C THR A 4 -24.54 -38.09 -18.54
N GLN A 5 -23.39 -37.81 -17.89
CA GLN A 5 -23.07 -36.78 -16.88
C GLN A 5 -23.78 -36.75 -15.52
N LYS A 6 -22.97 -36.74 -14.45
CA LYS A 6 -22.72 -35.49 -13.68
C LYS A 6 -21.47 -35.61 -12.81
N SER A 7 -20.37 -35.06 -13.33
CA SER A 7 -19.24 -34.60 -12.53
C SER A 7 -19.68 -33.28 -11.89
N THR A 8 -19.70 -33.20 -10.55
CA THR A 8 -20.00 -31.94 -9.86
C THR A 8 -18.68 -31.34 -9.46
N ALA A 9 -18.13 -30.52 -10.35
CA ALA A 9 -17.05 -29.60 -10.03
C ALA A 9 -17.61 -28.56 -9.06
N THR A 10 -17.05 -28.47 -7.86
CA THR A 10 -17.16 -27.27 -7.04
C THR A 10 -16.22 -26.24 -7.66
N GLU A 11 -16.73 -25.51 -8.66
CA GLU A 11 -16.16 -24.26 -9.13
C GLU A 11 -16.25 -23.25 -7.98
N THR A 12 -15.19 -23.19 -7.16
CA THR A 12 -14.90 -21.97 -6.42
C THR A 12 -14.45 -20.95 -7.46
N ASN A 13 -15.38 -20.07 -7.80
CA ASN A 13 -15.20 -18.93 -8.69
C ASN A 13 -14.19 -17.96 -8.07
N GLU A 14 -12.90 -18.26 -8.22
CA GLU A 14 -11.85 -17.25 -8.20
C GLU A 14 -12.09 -16.34 -9.40
N THR A 15 -12.80 -15.24 -9.14
CA THR A 15 -12.85 -14.10 -10.04
C THR A 15 -11.42 -13.56 -10.13
N ALA A 16 -10.65 -14.12 -11.07
CA ALA A 16 -9.37 -13.61 -11.48
C ALA A 16 -9.59 -12.19 -11.99
N ALA A 17 -9.31 -11.22 -11.13
CA ALA A 17 -9.10 -9.84 -11.54
C ALA A 17 -8.10 -9.87 -12.70
N LYS A 18 -8.55 -9.44 -13.87
CA LYS A 18 -7.79 -9.41 -15.11
C LYS A 18 -6.58 -8.49 -14.91
N ALA A 19 -5.45 -9.04 -14.45
CA ALA A 19 -4.23 -8.32 -14.16
C ALA A 19 -3.65 -7.75 -15.47
N LYS A 20 -4.06 -6.53 -15.79
CA LYS A 20 -3.32 -5.65 -16.71
C LYS A 20 -1.91 -5.51 -16.09
N GLY A 21 -0.87 -5.73 -16.89
CA GLY A 21 0.52 -5.76 -16.40
C GLY A 21 0.89 -4.53 -15.55
N PRO A 22 1.90 -4.65 -14.67
CA PRO A 22 2.21 -3.62 -13.69
C PRO A 22 2.49 -2.28 -14.39
N THR A 23 1.71 -1.26 -14.03
CA THR A 23 1.87 0.08 -14.58
C THR A 23 2.93 0.85 -13.79
N ALA A 24 4.00 1.29 -14.45
CA ALA A 24 5.07 2.03 -13.80
C ALA A 24 4.64 3.47 -13.48
N LEU A 25 4.79 3.88 -12.23
CA LEU A 25 4.58 5.24 -11.73
C LEU A 25 5.85 5.77 -11.07
N THR A 26 6.16 7.04 -11.32
CA THR A 26 7.23 7.76 -10.60
C THR A 26 6.87 8.06 -9.15
N LYS A 27 5.57 8.13 -8.83
CA LYS A 27 5.05 8.31 -7.47
C LYS A 27 3.80 7.45 -7.25
N ILE A 28 3.84 6.64 -6.20
CA ILE A 28 2.68 5.93 -5.67
C ILE A 28 2.01 6.84 -4.64
N SER A 29 0.76 7.18 -4.90
CA SER A 29 -0.08 7.95 -3.98
C SER A 29 -1.55 7.56 -4.17
N ALA A 30 -2.41 7.82 -3.20
CA ALA A 30 -3.85 7.56 -3.34
C ALA A 30 -4.43 8.19 -4.62
N ALA A 31 -4.03 9.42 -4.94
CA ALA A 31 -4.46 10.11 -6.15
C ALA A 31 -3.93 9.47 -7.45
N SER A 32 -2.74 8.86 -7.42
CA SER A 32 -2.14 8.23 -8.60
C SER A 32 -2.64 6.80 -8.83
N VAL A 33 -3.04 6.10 -7.78
CA VAL A 33 -3.50 4.70 -7.82
C VAL A 33 -5.02 4.62 -7.94
N PHE A 34 -5.76 5.37 -7.12
CA PHE A 34 -7.22 5.35 -7.06
C PHE A 34 -7.87 6.52 -7.82
N GLY A 35 -7.15 7.62 -8.02
CA GLY A 35 -7.68 8.84 -8.62
C GLY A 35 -8.27 9.82 -7.59
N LYS A 36 -9.09 10.77 -8.07
CA LYS A 36 -9.76 11.75 -7.19
C LYS A 36 -10.88 11.08 -6.40
N ILE A 37 -10.71 10.98 -5.09
CA ILE A 37 -11.72 10.45 -4.15
C ILE A 37 -12.89 11.44 -4.08
N LYS A 38 -14.09 10.99 -4.46
CA LYS A 38 -15.33 11.76 -4.31
C LYS A 38 -16.07 11.23 -3.08
N VAL A 39 -16.59 12.12 -2.25
CA VAL A 39 -17.35 11.78 -1.03
C VAL A 39 -18.55 10.87 -1.33
N ALA A 40 -19.19 11.08 -2.48
CA ALA A 40 -20.30 10.26 -2.94
C ALA A 40 -19.95 8.78 -3.16
N MET A 41 -18.66 8.46 -3.33
CA MET A 41 -18.18 7.07 -3.47
C MET A 41 -17.97 6.39 -2.11
N ILE A 42 -17.90 7.16 -1.02
CA ILE A 42 -17.65 6.64 0.31
C ILE A 42 -18.99 6.24 0.94
N PRO A 43 -19.15 4.99 1.42
CA PRO A 43 -20.37 4.56 2.09
C PRO A 43 -20.63 5.39 3.36
N GLU A 44 -21.91 5.53 3.73
CA GLU A 44 -22.32 6.30 4.90
C GLU A 44 -21.88 5.64 6.21
N ASP A 45 -22.11 4.33 6.33
CA ASP A 45 -21.73 3.53 7.49
C ASP A 45 -20.64 2.51 7.13
N GLY A 46 -19.51 2.99 6.59
CA GLY A 46 -18.41 2.10 6.24
C GLY A 46 -17.13 2.77 5.78
N GLU A 47 -16.21 1.93 5.32
CA GLU A 47 -14.93 2.34 4.77
C GLU A 47 -14.87 1.94 3.30
N LEU A 48 -14.32 2.82 2.47
CA LEU A 48 -14.00 2.52 1.08
C LEU A 48 -12.52 2.10 1.00
N PRO A 49 -12.21 0.81 0.76
CA PRO A 49 -10.84 0.40 0.50
C PRO A 49 -10.37 1.00 -0.84
N ILE A 50 -9.26 1.74 -0.82
CA ILE A 50 -8.77 2.46 -2.01
C ILE A 50 -7.54 1.80 -2.61
N MET A 51 -6.56 1.46 -1.78
CA MET A 51 -5.32 0.85 -2.26
C MET A 51 -4.63 0.03 -1.18
N ARG A 52 -3.93 -1.00 -1.62
CA ARG A 52 -2.92 -1.71 -0.83
C ARG A 52 -1.55 -1.31 -1.32
N VAL A 53 -0.64 -0.90 -0.46
CA VAL A 53 0.76 -0.60 -0.81
C VAL A 53 1.66 -1.59 -0.11
N ALA A 54 2.56 -2.24 -0.83
CA ALA A 54 3.56 -3.14 -0.28
C ALA A 54 4.91 -2.89 -0.93
N GLY A 55 5.99 -3.04 -0.18
CA GLY A 55 7.31 -2.87 -0.75
C GLY A 55 8.43 -2.87 0.27
N ILE A 56 9.61 -2.59 -0.27
CA ILE A 56 10.86 -2.46 0.47
C ILE A 56 11.29 -1.00 0.34
N ALA A 57 11.26 -0.26 1.45
CA ALA A 57 11.84 1.07 1.53
C ALA A 57 13.31 0.96 1.91
N SER A 58 14.18 1.66 1.18
CA SER A 58 15.63 1.72 1.41
C SER A 58 16.12 3.15 1.62
N GLY A 59 15.23 4.13 1.58
CA GLY A 59 15.57 5.52 1.86
C GLY A 59 14.36 6.40 2.05
N VAL A 60 14.62 7.65 2.42
CA VAL A 60 13.62 8.69 2.61
C VAL A 60 14.03 9.90 1.78
N LYS A 61 13.10 10.40 0.96
CA LYS A 61 13.28 11.66 0.24
C LYS A 61 12.42 12.72 0.89
N ARG A 62 13.06 13.83 1.27
CA ARG A 62 12.37 15.02 1.81
C ARG A 62 12.47 16.17 0.82
N GLY A 63 11.51 17.06 0.86
CA GLY A 63 11.55 18.29 0.10
C GLY A 63 10.55 19.30 0.61
N GLN A 64 10.64 20.51 0.08
CA GLN A 64 9.70 21.59 0.38
C GLN A 64 8.75 21.77 -0.80
N SER A 65 7.47 21.99 -0.50
CA SER A 65 6.46 22.36 -1.49
C SER A 65 5.75 23.65 -1.07
N THR A 66 4.94 24.20 -1.98
CA THR A 66 4.01 25.31 -1.68
C THR A 66 2.99 25.00 -0.58
N TYR A 67 2.83 23.72 -0.22
CA TYR A 67 1.92 23.25 0.81
C TYR A 67 2.63 22.82 2.11
N GLY A 68 3.94 23.08 2.21
CA GLY A 68 4.78 22.69 3.33
C GLY A 68 5.79 21.60 2.99
N ASP A 69 6.53 21.17 4.01
CA ASP A 69 7.49 20.09 3.92
C ASP A 69 6.80 18.76 3.65
N TRP A 70 7.40 17.95 2.77
CA TRP A 70 6.94 16.61 2.47
C TRP A 70 8.08 15.61 2.63
N ALA A 71 7.71 14.40 3.03
CA ALA A 71 8.60 13.27 3.08
C ALA A 71 7.95 12.09 2.34
N SER A 72 8.76 11.33 1.61
CA SER A 72 8.34 10.12 0.93
C SER A 72 9.34 9.00 1.14
N LEU A 73 8.83 7.78 1.18
CA LEU A 73 9.65 6.57 1.20
C LEU A 73 10.15 6.30 -0.22
N THR A 74 11.42 5.94 -0.35
CA THR A 74 12.04 5.52 -1.62
C THR A 74 12.45 4.05 -1.53
N GLY A 75 12.32 3.31 -2.62
CA GLY A 75 12.69 1.90 -2.67
C GLY A 75 11.98 1.17 -3.81
N GLN A 76 11.66 -0.11 -3.60
CA GLN A 76 10.88 -0.91 -4.56
C GLN A 76 9.49 -1.15 -3.98
N MET A 77 8.47 -0.54 -4.59
CA MET A 77 7.11 -0.58 -4.07
C MET A 77 6.12 -0.91 -5.17
N ALA A 78 5.07 -1.62 -4.77
CA ALA A 78 3.90 -1.91 -5.56
C ALA A 78 2.65 -1.44 -4.81
N ALA A 79 1.71 -0.87 -5.54
CA ALA A 79 0.39 -0.53 -5.03
C ALA A 79 -0.68 -1.19 -5.88
N THR A 80 -1.68 -1.77 -5.24
CA THR A 80 -2.85 -2.35 -5.91
C THR A 80 -4.03 -1.44 -5.66
N ASN A 81 -4.70 -1.01 -6.72
CA ASN A 81 -6.01 -0.36 -6.63
C ASN A 81 -7.03 -1.43 -6.24
N LEU A 82 -7.66 -1.28 -5.06
CA LEU A 82 -8.58 -2.29 -4.54
C LEU A 82 -9.97 -2.26 -5.20
N ALA A 83 -10.28 -1.20 -5.96
CA ALA A 83 -11.51 -1.14 -6.75
C ALA A 83 -11.37 -1.74 -8.16
N THR A 84 -10.21 -1.59 -8.81
CA THR A 84 -9.99 -2.07 -10.19
C THR A 84 -9.13 -3.33 -10.27
N GLY A 85 -8.37 -3.66 -9.21
CA GLY A 85 -7.36 -4.71 -9.22
C GLY A 85 -6.09 -4.34 -9.99
N GLU A 86 -5.95 -3.10 -10.47
CA GLU A 86 -4.76 -2.67 -11.21
C GLU A 86 -3.56 -2.53 -10.27
N ILE A 87 -2.42 -3.08 -10.71
CA ILE A 87 -1.15 -3.02 -9.98
C ILE A 87 -0.29 -1.92 -10.59
N PHE A 88 0.20 -1.07 -9.72
CA PHE A 88 1.12 0.00 -10.03
C PHE A 88 2.45 -0.27 -9.33
N VAL A 89 3.57 -0.08 -10.02
CA VAL A 89 4.91 -0.23 -9.45
C VAL A 89 5.62 1.10 -9.49
N GLY A 90 6.40 1.41 -8.47
CA GLY A 90 7.06 2.71 -8.39
C GLY A 90 8.17 2.74 -7.36
N SER A 91 9.02 3.75 -7.49
CA SER A 91 10.20 3.92 -6.64
C SER A 91 9.98 4.85 -5.46
N ASN A 92 8.89 5.62 -5.46
CA ASN A 92 8.55 6.56 -4.38
C ASN A 92 7.11 6.33 -3.92
N ALA A 93 6.88 6.19 -2.62
CA ALA A 93 5.53 6.12 -2.03
C ALA A 93 5.27 7.31 -1.11
N PHE A 94 4.16 7.99 -1.38
CA PHE A 94 3.57 9.00 -0.51
C PHE A 94 2.47 8.34 0.30
N VAL A 95 2.86 7.83 1.46
CA VAL A 95 1.93 7.30 2.47
C VAL A 95 1.32 8.48 3.24
N PRO A 96 0.03 8.45 3.61
CA PRO A 96 -0.55 9.55 4.38
C PRO A 96 0.18 9.77 5.71
N ALA A 97 0.27 11.04 6.13
CA ALA A 97 1.22 11.54 7.14
C ALA A 97 1.31 10.69 8.41
N ALA A 98 0.16 10.33 9.02
CA ALA A 98 0.12 9.59 10.29
C ALA A 98 0.91 8.27 10.26
N MET A 99 0.95 7.57 9.13
CA MET A 99 1.70 6.32 9.00
C MET A 99 3.00 6.49 8.21
N GLY A 100 3.08 7.51 7.35
CA GLY A 100 4.32 7.89 6.68
C GLY A 100 5.42 8.24 7.67
N ASP A 101 5.12 9.08 8.67
CA ASP A 101 6.09 9.52 9.67
C ASP A 101 6.59 8.37 10.55
N ALA A 102 5.71 7.43 10.90
CA ALA A 102 6.07 6.24 11.67
C ALA A 102 7.02 5.31 10.89
N LEU A 103 6.74 5.06 9.61
CA LEU A 103 7.61 4.23 8.75
C LEU A 103 8.94 4.91 8.45
N ILE A 104 8.92 6.23 8.22
CA ILE A 104 10.13 7.04 8.04
C ILE A 104 11.00 6.98 9.30
N GLY A 105 10.40 7.22 10.47
CA GLY A 105 11.11 7.15 11.75
C GLY A 105 11.70 5.76 12.01
N ALA A 106 10.98 4.69 11.69
CA ALA A 106 11.47 3.32 11.82
C ALA A 106 12.64 3.02 10.88
N LEU A 107 12.57 3.46 9.62
CA LEU A 107 13.65 3.28 8.66
C LEU A 107 14.89 4.10 9.04
N GLU A 108 14.72 5.36 9.44
CA GLU A 108 15.83 6.21 9.88
C GLU A 108 16.49 5.69 11.17
N ALA A 109 15.71 5.11 12.09
CA ALA A 109 16.25 4.47 13.28
C ALA A 109 17.10 3.24 12.92
N ALA A 110 16.60 2.37 12.03
CA ALA A 110 17.35 1.22 11.56
C ALA A 110 18.62 1.63 10.80
N GLN A 111 18.55 2.72 10.01
CA GLN A 111 19.69 3.23 9.24
C GLN A 111 20.82 3.82 10.09
N LYS A 112 20.52 4.23 11.34
CA LYS A 112 21.56 4.65 12.29
C LYS A 112 22.39 3.47 12.81
N GLU A 113 21.81 2.28 12.84
CA GLU A 113 22.48 1.05 13.27
C GLU A 113 23.18 0.35 12.10
N ASP A 114 22.53 0.32 10.93
CA ASP A 114 23.06 -0.23 9.68
C ASP A 114 22.71 0.68 8.49
N ALA A 115 23.71 1.26 7.84
CA ALA A 115 23.52 2.15 6.70
C ALA A 115 22.77 1.50 5.52
N ASN A 116 22.74 0.16 5.44
CA ASN A 116 22.02 -0.59 4.41
C ASN A 116 20.66 -1.13 4.87
N ALA A 117 20.19 -0.73 6.05
CA ALA A 117 18.90 -1.17 6.56
C ALA A 117 17.76 -0.84 5.57
N THR A 118 16.89 -1.84 5.36
CA THR A 118 15.69 -1.71 4.55
C THR A 118 14.46 -2.07 5.36
N LEU A 119 13.35 -1.39 5.09
CA LEU A 119 12.08 -1.59 5.77
C LEU A 119 11.09 -2.24 4.80
N LYS A 120 10.72 -3.49 5.08
CA LYS A 120 9.62 -4.16 4.39
C LYS A 120 8.30 -3.77 5.04
N PHE A 121 7.32 -3.36 4.26
CA PHE A 121 6.01 -3.00 4.77
C PHE A 121 4.90 -3.41 3.81
N SER A 122 3.72 -3.63 4.36
CA SER A 122 2.48 -3.66 3.60
C SER A 122 1.36 -2.98 4.39
N LEU A 123 0.60 -2.14 3.70
CA LEU A 123 -0.43 -1.27 4.26
C LEU A 123 -1.68 -1.36 3.38
N ASP A 124 -2.83 -1.53 4.03
CA ASP A 124 -4.13 -1.25 3.44
C ASP A 124 -4.54 0.16 3.77
N VAL A 125 -4.92 0.90 2.74
CA VAL A 125 -5.43 2.26 2.85
C VAL A 125 -6.91 2.24 2.46
N SER A 126 -7.73 2.70 3.40
CA SER A 126 -9.16 2.90 3.23
C SER A 126 -9.51 4.35 3.54
N VAL A 127 -10.69 4.80 3.13
CA VAL A 127 -11.21 6.12 3.50
C VAL A 127 -12.61 6.00 4.09
N LYS A 128 -12.91 6.84 5.08
CA LYS A 128 -14.22 6.94 5.72
C LYS A 128 -14.70 8.39 5.68
N ARG A 129 -16.00 8.64 5.61
CA ARG A 129 -16.54 10.00 5.70
C ARG A 129 -16.17 10.59 7.07
N SER A 130 -15.68 11.83 7.11
CA SER A 130 -15.47 12.49 8.39
C SER A 130 -16.77 13.16 8.83
N PRO A 131 -17.35 12.78 9.97
CA PRO A 131 -18.44 13.53 10.57
C PRO A 131 -17.93 14.74 11.37
N ARG A 132 -16.61 14.86 11.58
CA ARG A 132 -16.00 15.79 12.55
C ARG A 132 -15.48 17.09 11.93
N ASN A 133 -15.01 17.07 10.68
CA ASN A 133 -14.44 18.23 10.00
C ASN A 133 -15.26 18.61 8.76
N PRO A 134 -15.89 19.80 8.68
CA PRO A 134 -16.63 20.23 7.49
C PRO A 134 -15.73 20.52 6.27
N ASP A 135 -14.45 20.85 6.50
CA ASP A 135 -13.46 21.07 5.43
C ASP A 135 -12.86 19.75 4.89
N GLU A 136 -12.67 18.76 5.77
CA GLU A 136 -12.14 17.44 5.41
C GLU A 136 -13.29 16.44 5.27
N LYS A 137 -13.77 16.27 4.03
CA LYS A 137 -14.94 15.44 3.76
C LYS A 137 -14.73 13.93 4.02
N TYR A 138 -13.49 13.50 4.25
CA TYR A 138 -13.12 12.12 4.53
C TYR A 138 -11.79 12.02 5.28
N GLU A 139 -11.63 10.93 6.03
CA GLU A 139 -10.43 10.56 6.78
C GLU A 139 -9.78 9.31 6.17
N TYR A 140 -8.44 9.26 6.17
CA TYR A 140 -7.69 8.07 5.77
C TYR A 140 -7.56 7.11 6.96
N ILE A 141 -7.92 5.86 6.72
CA ILE A 141 -7.74 4.75 7.66
C ILE A 141 -6.67 3.84 7.08
N ILE A 142 -5.57 3.69 7.80
CA ILE A 142 -4.44 2.88 7.38
C ILE A 142 -4.34 1.69 8.31
N ARG A 143 -4.30 0.49 7.74
CA ARG A 143 -4.11 -0.76 8.49
C ARG A 143 -2.84 -1.46 8.01
N PRO A 144 -1.90 -1.79 8.91
CA PRO A 144 -0.77 -2.62 8.53
C PRO A 144 -1.25 -4.04 8.20
N VAL A 145 -0.84 -4.52 7.04
CA VAL A 145 -1.08 -5.90 6.59
C VAL A 145 0.24 -6.63 6.81
N ILE A 146 0.45 -7.13 8.02
CA ILE A 146 1.75 -7.70 8.41
C ILE A 146 1.92 -9.10 7.83
N GLU A 147 3.00 -9.26 7.06
CA GLU A 147 4.08 -10.20 7.34
C GLU A 147 5.39 -9.37 7.36
N SER A 148 5.65 -8.65 8.45
CA SER A 148 6.83 -7.80 8.60
C SER A 148 8.00 -8.68 9.04
N ASP A 149 8.64 -9.31 8.07
CA ASP A 149 9.82 -10.14 8.27
C ASP A 149 11.08 -9.26 8.21
N VAL A 150 11.57 -8.86 9.39
CA VAL A 150 12.88 -8.23 9.55
C VAL A 150 13.93 -9.33 9.37
N LYS A 151 14.36 -9.58 8.12
CA LYS A 151 15.53 -10.42 7.88
C LYS A 151 16.77 -9.64 8.28
N ASN A 152 17.27 -9.90 9.48
CA ASN A 152 18.63 -9.54 9.86
C ASN A 152 19.56 -10.63 9.29
N GLU A 153 20.11 -10.43 8.09
CA GLU A 153 21.00 -11.40 7.43
C GLU A 153 22.36 -11.59 8.16
N ALA A 154 22.59 -10.88 9.27
CA ALA A 154 23.79 -11.02 10.09
C ALA A 154 23.83 -12.32 10.95
N MET A 155 22.73 -13.06 11.11
CA MET A 155 22.68 -14.21 12.03
C MET A 155 22.95 -15.59 11.37
N LEU A 156 23.13 -15.65 10.05
CA LEU A 156 23.36 -16.90 9.31
C LEU A 156 24.84 -17.27 9.10
N LEU A 157 25.78 -16.39 9.48
CA LEU A 157 27.22 -16.63 9.30
C LEU A 157 27.96 -17.15 10.54
N LEU A 158 27.27 -17.36 11.67
CA LEU A 158 27.87 -17.83 12.93
C LEU A 158 27.52 -19.29 13.29
N SER A 159 26.88 -20.03 12.38
CA SER A 159 26.54 -21.45 12.57
C SER A 159 27.25 -22.42 11.61
N LEU A 160 28.34 -21.99 10.98
CA LEU A 160 29.20 -22.84 10.14
C LEU A 160 30.64 -22.84 10.65
#